data_AF-A0A7S4RK13-F1
#
_entry.id   AF-A0A7S4RK13-F1
#
_cell.length_a   1.000
_cell.length_b   1.000
_cell.length_c   1.000
_cell.angle_alpha   90.00
_cell.angle_beta   90.00
_cell.angle_gamma   90.00
#
_symmetry.space_group_name_H-M   'P 1'
#
loop_
_entity.id
_entity.type
_entity.pdbx_description
1 polymer ?
#
loop_
_entity_poly.entity_id
_entity_poly.type
_entity_poly.pdbx_seq_one_letter_code
_entity_poly.pdbx_strand_id
1 'polypeptide(L)'
;MPLELQNLTDLRFIILEEGATGGTIPSEYGTFPRLHILDLNFNSFTGSVPVELYSTPFLLQLDLNSNFFTGTIATEIGSVQFLQFVQFEANRFSGTVPTEVGSLASL
;
A
#
# COMPACT_ATOMS: atom_id res chain seq x y z
N MET A 1 -9.48 -13.95 -2.34
CA MET A 1 -8.47 -14.57 -1.44
C MET A 1 -8.95 -15.92 -0.89
N PRO A 2 -8.07 -16.90 -0.57
CA PRO A 2 -8.43 -18.08 0.24
C PRO A 2 -8.99 -17.66 1.62
N LEU A 3 -9.99 -18.36 2.14
CA LEU A 3 -10.64 -18.02 3.43
C LEU A 3 -9.63 -17.99 4.59
N GLU A 4 -8.54 -18.73 4.48
CA GLU A 4 -7.49 -18.89 5.48
C GLU A 4 -6.78 -17.58 5.80
N LEU A 5 -6.63 -16.69 4.81
CA LEU A 5 -5.99 -15.40 5.01
C LEU A 5 -6.91 -14.38 5.68
N GLN A 6 -8.24 -14.51 5.57
CA GLN A 6 -9.20 -13.60 6.24
C GLN A 6 -9.12 -13.70 7.78
N ASN A 7 -8.61 -14.81 8.30
CA ASN A 7 -8.47 -15.05 9.74
C ASN A 7 -7.14 -14.53 10.32
N LEU A 8 -6.26 -13.93 9.52
CA LEU A 8 -5.01 -13.36 10.00
C LEU A 8 -5.22 -11.98 10.65
N THR A 9 -6.01 -11.96 11.73
CA THR A 9 -6.38 -10.74 12.47
C THR A 9 -5.19 -10.06 13.14
N ASP A 10 -4.11 -10.80 13.39
CA ASP A 10 -2.87 -10.31 13.99
C ASP A 10 -1.74 -10.06 12.97
N LEU A 11 -2.02 -10.13 11.67
CA LEU A 11 -1.01 -9.82 10.65
C LEU A 11 -0.61 -8.34 10.75
N ARG A 12 0.68 -8.10 10.99
CA ARG A 12 1.25 -6.75 11.19
C ARG A 12 2.18 -6.29 10.07
N PHE A 13 2.81 -7.25 9.40
CA PHE A 13 3.84 -7.00 8.41
C PHE A 13 3.53 -7.86 7.19
N ILE A 14 3.46 -7.24 6.03
CA ILE A 14 3.55 -7.92 4.75
C ILE A 14 4.81 -7.34 4.11
N ILE A 15 5.85 -8.16 4.04
CA ILE A 15 7.15 -7.79 3.48
C ILE A 15 7.45 -8.81 2.42
N LEU A 16 7.55 -8.36 1.17
CA LEU A 16 7.96 -9.15 0.03
C LEU A 16 9.14 -8.42 -0.59
N GLU A 17 10.35 -8.84 -0.25
CA GLU A 17 11.57 -8.22 -0.77
C GLU A 17 12.12 -9.03 -1.94
N GLU A 18 12.60 -8.32 -2.96
CA GLU A 18 13.63 -8.75 -3.91
C GLU A 18 13.43 -10.18 -4.48
N GLY A 19 12.49 -10.33 -5.42
CA GLY A 19 12.22 -11.67 -5.95
C GLY A 19 11.19 -11.78 -7.07
N ALA A 20 11.25 -10.91 -8.10
CA ALA A 20 10.39 -10.95 -9.30
C ALA A 20 8.89 -11.20 -9.04
N THR A 21 8.41 -10.90 -7.82
CA THR A 21 7.03 -11.17 -7.43
C THR A 21 6.16 -10.18 -8.18
N GLY A 22 5.14 -10.68 -8.87
CA GLY A 22 4.32 -9.89 -9.77
C GLY A 22 2.83 -10.09 -9.52
N GLY A 23 2.02 -9.55 -10.43
CA GLY A 23 0.57 -9.48 -10.27
C GLY A 23 0.14 -8.13 -9.70
N THR A 24 -1.04 -8.08 -9.09
CA THR A 24 -1.62 -6.87 -8.49
C THR A 24 -1.66 -7.01 -6.98
N ILE A 25 -1.68 -5.90 -6.24
CA ILE A 25 -1.97 -5.95 -4.81
C ILE A 25 -3.44 -6.38 -4.61
N PRO A 26 -3.73 -7.42 -3.81
CA PRO A 26 -5.10 -7.76 -3.45
C PRO A 26 -5.74 -6.65 -2.62
N SER A 27 -6.96 -6.24 -2.94
CA SER A 27 -7.68 -5.21 -2.16
C SER A 27 -7.95 -5.66 -0.73
N GLU A 28 -8.00 -6.98 -0.49
CA GLU A 28 -8.17 -7.56 0.84
C GLU A 28 -7.05 -7.20 1.82
N TYR A 29 -5.87 -6.77 1.34
CA TYR A 29 -4.82 -6.27 2.24
C TYR A 29 -5.28 -5.05 3.04
N GLY A 30 -6.24 -4.29 2.48
CA GLY A 30 -6.92 -3.19 3.15
C GLY A 30 -7.78 -3.59 4.35
N THR A 31 -8.08 -4.89 4.49
CA THR A 31 -8.99 -5.40 5.53
C THR A 31 -8.26 -5.95 6.76
N PHE A 32 -6.92 -6.01 6.74
CA PHE A 32 -6.16 -6.49 7.89
C PHE A 32 -6.16 -5.45 9.02
N PRO A 33 -6.82 -5.75 10.16
CA PRO A 33 -7.10 -4.73 11.18
C PRO A 33 -5.86 -4.31 11.97
N ARG A 34 -4.72 -5.00 11.81
CA ARG A 34 -3.47 -4.76 12.54
C ARG A 34 -2.26 -4.59 11.62
N LEU A 35 -2.48 -4.43 10.31
CA LEU A 35 -1.38 -4.21 9.38
C LEU A 35 -0.74 -2.85 9.65
N HIS A 36 0.57 -2.87 9.93
CA HIS A 36 1.37 -1.67 10.19
C HIS A 36 2.36 -1.40 9.06
N ILE A 37 2.88 -2.44 8.41
CA ILE A 37 3.87 -2.30 7.35
C ILE A 37 3.42 -3.12 6.15
N LEU A 38 3.32 -2.44 5.01
CA LEU A 38 3.24 -3.05 3.69
C LEU A 38 4.49 -2.62 2.92
N ASP A 39 5.44 -3.54 2.78
CA ASP A 39 6.66 -3.36 2.02
C ASP A 39 6.70 -4.33 0.85
N LEU A 40 6.59 -3.78 -0.36
CA LEU A 40 6.57 -4.50 -1.62
C LEU A 40 7.69 -4.01 -2.55
N ASN A 41 8.70 -3.34 -2.01
CA ASN A 41 9.71 -2.68 -2.83
C ASN A 41 10.52 -3.68 -3.68
N PHE A 42 11.11 -3.18 -4.78
CA PHE A 42 11.99 -3.96 -5.67
C PHE A 42 11.36 -5.26 -6.21
N ASN A 43 10.14 -5.16 -6.73
CA ASN A 43 9.40 -6.28 -7.30
C ASN A 43 8.86 -5.97 -8.71
N SER A 44 7.97 -6.82 -9.20
CA SER A 44 7.32 -6.72 -10.51
C SER A 44 5.81 -6.56 -10.40
N PHE A 45 5.30 -5.94 -9.31
CA PHE A 45 3.87 -5.67 -9.17
C PHE A 45 3.38 -4.66 -10.21
N THR A 46 2.12 -4.81 -10.62
CA THR A 46 1.45 -4.08 -11.70
C THR A 46 0.05 -3.64 -11.27
N GLY A 47 -0.65 -2.91 -12.15
CA GLY A 47 -2.00 -2.42 -11.88
C GLY A 47 -2.00 -1.17 -11.01
N SER A 48 -3.16 -0.78 -10.50
CA SER A 48 -3.32 0.34 -9.57
C SER A 48 -3.24 -0.12 -8.12
N VAL A 49 -2.85 0.80 -7.22
CA VAL A 49 -2.94 0.57 -5.77
C VAL A 49 -4.43 0.52 -5.38
N PRO A 50 -4.92 -0.57 -4.75
CA PRO A 50 -6.30 -0.66 -4.30
C PRO A 50 -6.63 0.43 -3.28
N VAL A 51 -7.78 1.07 -3.43
CA VAL A 51 -8.21 2.16 -2.53
C VAL A 51 -8.46 1.65 -1.11
N GLU A 52 -8.79 0.37 -0.96
CA GLU A 52 -9.02 -0.30 0.31
C GLU A 52 -7.76 -0.28 1.19
N LEU A 53 -6.56 -0.22 0.62
CA LEU A 53 -5.33 -0.07 1.40
C LEU A 53 -5.30 1.22 2.21
N TYR A 54 -5.99 2.27 1.76
CA TYR A 54 -6.07 3.52 2.50
C TYR A 54 -7.09 3.46 3.67
N SER A 55 -7.79 2.34 3.81
CA SER A 55 -8.69 2.06 4.93
C SER A 55 -8.04 1.27 6.08
N THR A 56 -6.75 0.92 5.98
CA THR A 56 -6.03 0.23 7.05
C THR A 56 -5.77 1.17 8.22
N PRO A 57 -6.37 0.93 9.41
CA PRO A 57 -6.44 1.94 10.47
C PRO A 57 -5.11 2.22 11.17
N PHE A 58 -4.11 1.36 11.02
CA PHE A 58 -2.82 1.46 11.72
C PHE A 58 -1.61 1.36 10.79
N LEU A 59 -1.78 1.57 9.50
CA LEU A 59 -0.65 1.50 8.56
C LEU A 59 0.31 2.66 8.84
N LEU A 60 1.56 2.29 9.13
CA LEU A 60 2.67 3.18 9.44
C LEU A 60 3.61 3.34 8.25
N GLN A 61 3.79 2.27 7.46
CA GLN A 61 4.70 2.25 6.33
C GLN A 61 4.04 1.64 5.09
N LEU A 62 4.12 2.37 3.98
CA LEU A 62 3.75 1.92 2.64
C LEU A 62 4.93 2.12 1.70
N ASP A 63 5.69 1.06 1.44
CA ASP A 63 6.79 1.08 0.46
C ASP A 63 6.41 0.29 -0.79
N LEU A 64 6.16 1.01 -1.89
CA LEU A 64 5.87 0.46 -3.20
C LEU A 64 6.97 0.76 -4.22
N ASN A 65 8.12 1.26 -3.78
CA ASN A 65 9.22 1.69 -4.64
C ASN A 65 9.64 0.60 -5.64
N SER A 66 10.06 0.99 -6.84
CA SER A 66 10.72 0.10 -7.80
C SER A 66 9.84 -1.09 -8.19
N ASN A 67 8.68 -0.77 -8.76
CA ASN A 67 7.68 -1.71 -9.29
C ASN A 67 7.14 -1.21 -10.64
N PHE A 68 6.07 -1.82 -11.14
CA PHE A 68 5.38 -1.42 -12.37
C PHE A 68 3.94 -0.94 -12.12
N PHE A 69 3.65 -0.37 -10.94
CA PHE A 69 2.32 0.18 -10.64
C PHE A 69 1.97 1.32 -11.59
N THR A 70 0.69 1.44 -11.92
CA THR A 70 0.10 2.40 -12.88
C THR A 70 -1.09 3.12 -12.26
N GLY A 71 -1.63 4.13 -12.95
CA GLY A 71 -2.76 4.92 -12.45
C GLY A 71 -2.31 6.09 -11.59
N THR A 72 -3.22 6.62 -10.76
CA THR A 72 -2.98 7.79 -9.90
C THR A 72 -2.89 7.38 -8.43
N ILE A 73 -2.25 8.20 -7.60
CA ILE A 73 -2.38 8.11 -6.15
C ILE A 73 -3.79 8.60 -5.79
N ALA A 74 -4.56 7.81 -5.07
CA ALA A 74 -5.95 8.13 -4.72
C ALA A 74 -6.00 9.17 -3.60
N THR A 75 -7.03 10.02 -3.59
CA THR A 75 -7.18 11.08 -2.57
C THR A 75 -7.41 10.51 -1.17
N GLU A 76 -7.93 9.27 -1.10
CA GLU A 76 -8.09 8.49 0.11
C GLU A 76 -6.78 8.25 0.86
N ILE A 77 -5.61 8.43 0.25
CA ILE A 77 -4.34 8.38 0.99
C ILE A 77 -4.36 9.31 2.22
N GLY A 78 -5.08 10.43 2.15
CA GLY A 78 -5.26 11.35 3.28
C GLY A 78 -6.02 10.76 4.48
N SER A 79 -6.67 9.59 4.37
CA SER A 79 -7.32 8.93 5.51
C SER A 79 -6.37 8.09 6.36
N VAL A 80 -5.15 7.79 5.89
CA VAL A 80 -4.17 6.96 6.60
C VAL A 80 -3.39 7.78 7.62
N GLN A 81 -4.07 8.26 8.66
CA GLN A 81 -3.56 9.28 9.59
C GLN A 81 -2.30 8.89 10.38
N PHE A 82 -1.99 7.60 10.47
CA PHE A 82 -0.79 7.08 11.15
C PHE A 82 0.37 6.78 10.20
N LEU A 83 0.23 7.04 8.89
CA LEU A 83 1.29 6.81 7.93
C LEU A 83 2.48 7.72 8.24
N GLN A 84 3.65 7.12 8.41
CA GLN A 84 4.93 7.77 8.75
C GLN A 84 5.95 7.65 7.63
N PHE A 85 5.75 6.69 6.71
CA PHE A 85 6.62 6.49 5.57
C PHE A 85 5.80 6.10 4.34
N VAL A 86 6.06 6.79 3.23
CA VAL A 86 5.49 6.45 1.94
C VAL A 86 6.52 6.59 0.82
N GLN A 87 6.62 5.56 -0.01
CA GLN A 87 7.49 5.55 -1.19
C GLN A 87 6.75 4.99 -2.40
N PHE A 88 6.69 5.81 -3.45
CA PHE A 88 6.09 5.45 -4.75
C PHE A 88 7.08 5.60 -5.91
N GLU A 89 8.35 5.90 -5.62
CA GLU A 89 9.40 6.12 -6.62
C GLU A 89 9.54 4.91 -7.58
N ALA A 90 10.08 5.16 -8.76
CA ALA A 90 10.41 4.13 -9.75
C ALA A 90 9.22 3.21 -10.09
N ASN A 91 8.06 3.83 -10.31
CA ASN A 91 6.84 3.21 -10.82
C ASN A 91 6.37 3.91 -12.10
N ARG A 92 5.20 3.52 -12.61
CA ARG A 92 4.54 4.10 -13.79
C ARG A 92 3.26 4.87 -13.40
N PHE A 93 3.24 5.43 -12.20
CA PHE A 93 2.16 6.32 -11.77
C PHE A 93 2.08 7.56 -12.69
N SER A 94 0.88 8.06 -12.87
CA SER A 94 0.59 9.26 -13.64
C SER A 94 -0.29 10.22 -12.84
N GLY A 95 -0.56 11.41 -13.40
CA GLY A 95 -1.32 12.45 -12.72
C GLY A 95 -0.48 13.25 -11.73
N THR A 96 -1.14 13.85 -10.75
CA THR A 96 -0.52 14.70 -9.72
C THR A 96 -0.58 14.04 -8.36
N VAL A 97 0.37 14.38 -7.48
CA VAL A 97 0.26 14.03 -6.05
C VAL A 97 -1.00 14.71 -5.49
N PRO A 98 -1.95 13.97 -4.89
CA PRO A 98 -3.17 14.55 -4.35
C PRO A 98 -2.85 15.47 -3.18
N THR A 99 -3.58 16.57 -3.07
CA THR A 99 -3.40 17.57 -1.99
C THR A 99 -3.65 16.99 -0.60
N GLU A 100 -4.42 15.91 -0.54
CA GLU A 100 -4.77 15.14 0.65
C GLU A 100 -3.55 14.47 1.30
N VAL A 101 -2.43 14.33 0.59
CA VAL A 101 -1.14 13.97 1.21
C VAL A 101 -0.76 14.99 2.29
N GLY A 102 -1.13 16.27 2.13
CA GLY A 102 -0.93 17.30 3.15
C GLY A 102 -1.80 17.14 4.41
N SER A 103 -2.78 16.23 4.39
CA SER A 103 -3.62 15.89 5.55
C SER A 103 -3.05 14.74 6.39
N LEU A 104 -1.92 14.15 5.98
CA LEU A 104 -1.23 13.10 6.73
C LEU A 104 -0.48 13.72 7.91
N ALA A 105 -1.09 13.67 9.09
CA ALA A 105 -0.56 14.33 10.28
C ALA A 105 0.76 13.73 10.81
N SER A 106 1.06 12.48 10.43
CA SER A 106 2.21 11.72 10.94
C SER A 106 3.35 11.52 9.91
N LEU A 107 3.19 12.03 8.69
CA LEU A 107 4.14 11.90 7.58
C LEU A 107 5.13 13.07 7.56
#